data_AF-A0AAE4EE37-F1
#
_entry.id   AF-A0AAE4EE37-F1
#
_cell.length_a   1.000
_cell.length_b   1.000
_cell.length_c   1.000
_cell.angle_alpha   90.00
_cell.angle_beta   90.00
_cell.angle_gamma   90.00
#
_symmetry.space_group_name_H-M   'P 1'
#
loop_
_entity.id
_entity.type
_entity.pdbx_description
1 polymer ?
#
loop_
_entity_poly.entity_id
_entity_poly.type
_entity_poly.pdbx_seq_one_letter_code
_entity_poly.pdbx_strand_id
1 'polypeptide(L)'
;MTRRTLLARLSEVERSLDRISRSIERIEVATIVREPSSALSVDAYDGLRRQIVAAAQERTAHLRQLAVFAEAAQNQAPQLGPVVEEWLTQAGLVRWPDPADSRYYDELGGEGEDLRILRHAFVDEATGRPVVMGQTERVSRLSTARHAGEHEVRS
;
A
#
# COMPACT_ATOMS: atom_id res chain seq x y z
N MET A 1 -0.57 -9.63 38.33
CA MET A 1 -0.33 -10.66 37.29
C MET A 1 0.11 -11.93 37.98
N THR A 2 -0.70 -12.99 37.92
CA THR A 2 -0.53 -14.18 38.75
C THR A 2 0.54 -15.11 38.17
N ARG A 3 1.37 -15.74 39.00
CA ARG A 3 2.43 -16.70 38.59
C ARG A 3 1.92 -17.76 37.60
N ARG A 4 0.66 -18.16 37.73
CA ARG A 4 -0.02 -19.10 36.83
C ARG A 4 -0.18 -18.56 35.40
N THR A 5 -0.43 -17.27 35.23
CA THR A 5 -0.57 -16.62 33.93
C THR A 5 0.78 -16.48 33.22
N LEU A 6 1.85 -16.24 33.97
CA LEU A 6 3.22 -16.18 33.43
C LEU A 6 3.67 -17.56 32.92
N LEU A 7 3.42 -18.62 33.70
CA LEU A 7 3.73 -20.00 33.29
C LEU A 7 2.94 -20.42 32.05
N ALA A 8 1.65 -20.05 31.97
CA ALA A 8 0.84 -20.34 30.78
C ALA A 8 1.37 -19.66 29.51
N ARG A 9 1.85 -18.41 29.61
CA ARG A 9 2.46 -17.67 28.51
C ARG A 9 3.82 -18.24 28.11
N LEU A 10 4.66 -18.63 29.07
CA LEU A 10 5.94 -19.29 28.78
C LEU A 10 5.74 -20.61 28.03
N SER A 11 4.81 -21.45 28.50
CA SER A 11 4.50 -22.71 27.82
C SER A 11 3.84 -22.52 26.46
N GLU A 12 3.19 -21.38 26.19
CA GLU A 12 2.67 -21.02 24.87
C GLU A 12 3.80 -20.60 23.92
N VAL A 13 4.77 -19.83 24.42
CA VAL A 13 5.98 -19.44 23.68
C VAL A 13 6.83 -20.66 23.35
N GLU A 14 7.07 -21.57 24.31
CA GLU A 14 7.81 -22.81 24.10
C GLU A 14 7.18 -23.67 23.00
N ARG A 15 5.84 -23.86 23.03
CA ARG A 15 5.12 -24.58 21.98
C ARG A 15 5.21 -23.90 20.62
N SER A 16 5.25 -22.57 20.59
CA SER A 16 5.42 -21.81 19.35
C SER A 16 6.83 -21.99 18.78
N LEU A 17 7.86 -21.91 19.63
CA LEU A 17 9.26 -22.13 19.25
C LEU A 17 9.49 -23.56 18.74
N ASP A 18 8.92 -24.57 19.38
CA ASP A 18 8.98 -25.97 18.93
C ASP A 18 8.33 -26.15 17.55
N ARG A 19 7.20 -25.49 17.31
CA ARG A 19 6.52 -25.54 16.01
C ARG A 19 7.33 -24.85 14.93
N ILE A 20 7.94 -23.70 15.24
CA ILE A 20 8.80 -22.94 14.32
C ILE A 20 10.05 -23.78 13.99
N SER A 21 10.69 -24.37 15.00
CA SER A 21 11.90 -25.19 14.83
C SER A 21 11.63 -26.40 13.92
N ARG A 22 10.54 -27.14 14.17
CA ARG A 22 10.11 -28.26 13.30
C ARG A 22 9.66 -27.85 11.90
N SER A 23 9.32 -26.58 11.70
CA SER A 23 8.97 -26.05 10.38
C SER A 23 10.23 -25.65 9.61
N ILE A 24 11.23 -25.08 10.30
CA ILE A 24 12.54 -24.78 9.74
C ILE A 24 13.24 -26.07 9.31
N GLU A 25 13.26 -27.11 10.16
CA GLU A 25 13.88 -28.39 9.85
C GLU A 25 13.23 -29.07 8.63
N ARG A 26 11.90 -28.97 8.48
CA ARG A 26 11.20 -29.46 7.29
C ARG A 26 11.50 -28.65 6.03
N ILE A 27 11.66 -27.33 6.16
CA ILE A 27 12.08 -26.47 5.05
C ILE A 27 13.51 -26.83 4.65
N GLU A 28 14.42 -27.04 5.61
CA GLU A 28 15.80 -27.44 5.38
C GLU A 28 15.92 -28.81 4.71
N VAL A 29 15.15 -29.80 5.16
CA VAL A 29 15.10 -31.13 4.50
C VAL A 29 14.49 -31.04 3.10
N ALA A 30 13.45 -30.21 2.91
CA ALA A 30 12.84 -29.98 1.60
C ALA A 30 13.76 -29.19 0.65
N THR A 31 14.68 -28.37 1.15
CA THR A 31 15.68 -27.66 0.34
C THR A 31 16.95 -28.48 0.08
N ILE A 32 17.28 -29.47 0.92
CA ILE A 32 18.46 -30.33 0.76
C ILE A 32 18.21 -31.54 -0.15
N VAL A 33 17.00 -32.13 -0.17
CA VAL A 33 16.75 -33.37 -0.91
C VAL A 33 16.00 -33.14 -2.23
N ARG A 34 16.75 -32.68 -3.24
CA ARG A 34 16.63 -33.15 -4.63
C ARG A 34 17.90 -32.73 -5.38
N GLU A 35 18.80 -33.70 -5.58
CA GLU A 35 20.01 -33.55 -6.39
C GLU A 35 19.66 -32.92 -7.76
N PRO A 36 20.18 -31.72 -8.07
CA PRO A 36 19.98 -31.10 -9.36
C PRO A 36 21.09 -31.57 -10.30
N SER A 37 20.91 -32.68 -11.00
CA SER A 37 21.77 -32.99 -12.16
C SER A 37 21.28 -32.29 -13.43
N SER A 38 21.02 -30.98 -13.35
CA SER A 38 21.06 -30.08 -14.52
C SER A 38 21.11 -28.63 -14.04
N ALA A 39 21.90 -27.79 -14.72
CA ALA A 39 21.98 -26.35 -14.44
C ALA A 39 20.60 -25.66 -14.35
N LEU A 40 19.61 -26.19 -15.06
CA LEU A 40 18.19 -25.79 -15.03
C LEU A 40 17.54 -25.83 -13.64
N SER A 41 17.90 -26.80 -12.80
CA SER A 41 17.30 -26.93 -11.46
C SER A 41 17.91 -25.94 -10.45
N VAL A 42 19.17 -25.55 -10.65
CA VAL A 42 19.83 -24.51 -9.84
C VAL A 42 19.24 -23.14 -10.17
N ASP A 43 19.10 -22.80 -11.46
CA ASP A 43 18.51 -21.54 -11.91
C ASP A 43 17.05 -21.39 -11.45
N ALA A 44 16.27 -22.47 -11.50
CA ALA A 44 14.90 -22.49 -11.01
C ALA A 44 14.81 -22.27 -9.49
N TYR A 45 15.70 -22.90 -8.71
CA TYR A 45 15.78 -22.70 -7.26
C TYR A 45 16.17 -21.26 -6.91
N ASP A 46 17.15 -20.69 -7.60
CA ASP A 46 17.55 -19.30 -7.38
C ASP A 46 16.48 -18.29 -7.83
N GLY A 47 15.72 -18.61 -8.88
CA GLY A 47 14.52 -17.85 -9.27
C GLY A 47 13.48 -17.84 -8.15
N LEU A 48 13.13 -19.02 -7.63
CA LEU A 48 12.15 -19.16 -6.55
C LEU A 48 12.62 -18.48 -5.26
N ARG A 49 13.89 -18.64 -4.89
CA ARG A 49 14.49 -18.00 -3.71
C ARG A 49 14.38 -16.48 -3.80
N ARG A 50 14.70 -15.89 -4.97
CA ARG A 50 14.57 -14.45 -5.20
C ARG A 50 13.12 -13.98 -5.10
N GLN A 51 12.18 -14.72 -5.67
CA GLN A 51 10.74 -14.42 -5.57
C GLN A 51 10.23 -14.45 -4.13
N ILE A 52 10.63 -15.46 -3.35
CA ILE A 52 10.24 -15.56 -1.94
C ILE A 52 10.79 -14.38 -1.13
N VAL A 53 12.05 -14.02 -1.34
CA VAL A 53 12.67 -12.87 -0.66
C VAL A 53 11.96 -11.57 -1.05
N ALA A 54 11.67 -11.36 -2.33
CA ALA A 54 10.93 -10.19 -2.81
C ALA A 54 9.52 -10.11 -2.18
N ALA A 55 8.77 -11.22 -2.18
CA ALA A 55 7.44 -11.28 -1.56
C ALA A 55 7.48 -11.01 -0.05
N ALA A 56 8.51 -11.48 0.66
CA ALA A 56 8.70 -11.19 2.08
C ALA A 56 9.00 -9.70 2.33
N GLN A 57 9.78 -9.06 1.45
CA GLN A 57 10.08 -7.63 1.50
C GLN A 57 8.83 -6.79 1.22
N GLU A 58 8.06 -7.11 0.18
CA GLU A 58 6.78 -6.46 -0.15
C GLU A 58 5.78 -6.55 1.01
N ARG A 59 5.63 -7.74 1.60
CA ARG A 59 4.78 -7.93 2.78
C ARG A 59 5.22 -7.04 3.95
N THR A 60 6.52 -6.93 4.18
CA THR A 60 7.06 -6.09 5.25
C THR A 60 6.78 -4.61 4.99
N ALA A 61 6.91 -4.16 3.74
CA ALA A 61 6.56 -2.80 3.33
C ALA A 61 5.06 -2.51 3.56
N HIS A 62 4.17 -3.42 3.14
CA HIS A 62 2.72 -3.25 3.36
C HIS A 62 2.32 -3.24 4.83
N LEU A 63 2.92 -4.09 5.67
CA LEU A 63 2.67 -4.03 7.12
C LEU A 63 3.08 -2.69 7.73
N ARG A 64 4.22 -2.14 7.29
CA ARG A 64 4.67 -0.80 7.72
C ARG A 64 3.67 0.28 7.28
N GLN A 65 3.21 0.24 6.04
CA GLN A 65 2.19 1.17 5.54
C GLN A 65 0.91 1.14 6.40
N LEU A 66 0.39 -0.06 6.68
CA LEU A 66 -0.80 -0.24 7.51
C LEU A 66 -0.61 0.30 8.94
N ALA A 67 0.55 0.09 9.53
CA ALA A 67 0.86 0.61 10.88
C ALA A 67 0.84 2.14 10.91
N VAL A 68 1.48 2.79 9.92
CA VAL A 68 1.49 4.25 9.79
C VAL A 68 0.08 4.81 9.56
N PHE A 69 -0.73 4.17 8.71
CA PHE A 69 -2.13 4.58 8.52
C PHE A 69 -2.96 4.42 9.80
N ALA A 70 -2.78 3.33 10.54
CA ALA A 70 -3.50 3.10 11.79
C ALA A 70 -3.16 4.16 12.84
N GLU A 71 -1.89 4.54 12.95
CA GLU A 71 -1.45 5.61 13.84
C GLU A 71 -2.03 6.96 13.44
N ALA A 72 -1.98 7.30 12.15
CA ALA A 72 -2.53 8.56 11.66
C ALA A 72 -4.05 8.67 11.81
N ALA A 73 -4.78 7.57 11.59
CA ALA A 73 -6.22 7.50 11.80
C ALA A 73 -6.61 7.71 13.27
N GLN A 74 -5.81 7.20 14.22
CA GLN A 74 -6.04 7.38 15.66
C GLN A 74 -5.70 8.79 16.14
N ASN A 75 -4.59 9.35 15.64
CA ASN A 75 -4.07 10.62 16.12
C ASN A 75 -4.62 11.84 15.37
N GLN A 76 -5.51 11.65 14.38
CA GLN A 76 -5.98 12.68 13.45
C GLN A 76 -4.81 13.51 12.88
N ALA A 77 -3.66 12.86 12.71
CA ALA A 77 -2.41 13.54 12.46
C ALA A 77 -2.35 13.98 10.98
N PRO A 78 -2.16 15.29 10.68
CA PRO A 78 -2.19 15.81 9.32
C PRO A 78 -0.97 15.44 8.47
N GLN A 79 0.00 14.70 9.00
CA GLN A 79 1.32 14.51 8.39
C GLN A 79 1.43 13.29 7.45
N LEU A 80 0.32 12.67 7.07
CA LEU A 80 0.34 11.55 6.11
C LEU A 80 0.76 11.95 4.69
N GLY A 81 0.52 13.20 4.30
CA GLY A 81 0.73 13.67 2.93
C GLY A 81 2.11 13.31 2.37
N PRO A 82 3.22 13.76 2.98
CA PRO A 82 4.56 13.46 2.48
C PRO A 82 4.88 11.96 2.42
N VAL A 83 4.42 11.18 3.39
CA VAL A 83 4.67 9.74 3.47
C VAL A 83 3.92 8.99 2.36
N VAL A 84 2.68 9.40 2.09
CA VAL A 84 1.89 8.83 0.98
C VAL A 84 2.51 9.20 -0.36
N GLU A 85 2.97 10.43 -0.56
CA GLU A 85 3.64 10.84 -1.81
C GLU A 85 4.95 10.08 -2.04
N GLU A 86 5.71 9.76 -0.98
CA GLU A 86 6.88 8.88 -1.07
C GLU A 86 6.49 7.47 -1.56
N TRP A 87 5.44 6.87 -0.98
CA TRP A 87 4.98 5.55 -1.40
C TRP A 87 4.41 5.52 -2.81
N LEU A 88 3.69 6.56 -3.21
CA LEU A 88 3.21 6.74 -4.58
C LEU A 88 4.39 6.73 -5.56
N THR A 89 5.43 7.51 -5.26
CA THR A 89 6.67 7.58 -6.05
C THR A 89 7.36 6.21 -6.12
N GLN A 90 7.52 5.52 -4.99
CA GLN A 90 8.16 4.19 -4.94
C GLN A 90 7.38 3.13 -5.73
N ALA A 91 6.05 3.26 -5.77
CA ALA A 91 5.17 2.36 -6.51
C ALA A 91 5.06 2.70 -8.02
N GLY A 92 5.68 3.79 -8.48
CA GLY A 92 5.49 4.30 -9.84
C GLY A 92 4.05 4.75 -10.09
N LEU A 93 3.34 5.20 -9.04
CA LEU A 93 1.96 5.66 -9.14
C LEU A 93 1.93 7.19 -9.13
N VAL A 94 1.45 7.78 -10.21
CA VAL A 94 1.40 9.24 -10.37
C VAL A 94 -0.01 9.77 -10.34
N ARG A 95 -0.20 10.93 -9.71
CA ARG A 95 -1.47 11.66 -9.74
C ARG A 95 -1.61 12.40 -11.06
N TRP A 96 -2.65 12.13 -11.84
CA TRP A 96 -2.81 12.80 -13.13
C TRP A 96 -3.26 14.26 -12.92
N PRO A 97 -2.50 15.24 -13.47
CA PRO A 97 -2.70 16.64 -13.14
C PRO A 97 -3.85 17.30 -13.91
N ASP A 98 -4.22 16.78 -15.08
CA ASP A 98 -5.20 17.41 -15.97
C ASP A 98 -6.60 16.78 -15.78
N PRO A 99 -7.54 17.48 -15.10
CA PRO A 99 -8.91 17.01 -14.93
C PRO A 99 -9.75 17.02 -16.20
N ALA A 100 -9.30 17.68 -17.28
CA ALA A 100 -10.00 17.73 -18.55
C ALA A 100 -9.70 16.50 -19.44
N ASP A 101 -8.68 15.70 -19.10
CA ASP A 101 -8.34 14.51 -19.87
C ASP A 101 -9.33 13.38 -19.57
N SER A 102 -10.28 13.19 -20.49
CA SER A 102 -11.33 12.18 -20.39
C SER A 102 -10.81 10.73 -20.43
N ARG A 103 -9.51 10.51 -20.69
CA ARG A 103 -8.89 9.17 -20.56
C ARG A 103 -8.67 8.77 -19.10
N TYR A 104 -8.60 9.76 -18.20
CA TYR A 104 -8.24 9.56 -16.79
C TYR A 104 -9.30 10.10 -15.82
N TYR A 105 -10.23 10.94 -16.28
CA TYR A 105 -11.29 11.52 -15.46
C TYR A 105 -12.68 11.31 -16.07
N ASP A 106 -13.62 10.92 -15.22
CA ASP A 106 -15.04 10.88 -15.52
C ASP A 106 -15.74 12.15 -15.00
N GLU A 107 -16.45 12.86 -15.87
CA GLU A 107 -17.26 14.04 -15.49
C GLU A 107 -18.63 13.58 -14.98
N LEU A 108 -18.95 13.86 -13.71
CA LEU A 108 -20.17 13.43 -13.03
C LEU A 108 -21.33 14.46 -13.14
N GLY A 109 -21.28 15.35 -14.13
CA GLY A 109 -22.26 16.42 -14.35
C GLY A 109 -21.87 17.74 -13.69
N GLY A 110 -22.86 18.59 -13.41
CA GLY A 110 -22.69 19.93 -12.87
C GLY A 110 -22.98 21.05 -13.87
N GLU A 111 -22.89 22.30 -13.41
CA GLU A 111 -23.17 23.50 -14.21
C GLU A 111 -22.03 24.50 -14.11
N GLY A 112 -21.44 24.86 -15.26
CA GLY A 112 -20.37 25.86 -15.35
C GLY A 112 -19.28 25.52 -16.35
N GLU A 113 -18.30 26.43 -16.45
CA GLU A 113 -17.17 26.31 -17.37
C GLU A 113 -15.95 25.62 -16.75
N ASP A 114 -15.82 25.69 -15.41
CA ASP A 114 -14.64 25.18 -14.71
C ASP A 114 -14.86 23.74 -14.21
N LEU A 115 -13.79 22.95 -14.13
CA LEU A 115 -13.81 21.59 -13.58
C LEU A 115 -13.24 21.57 -12.16
N ARG A 116 -13.98 20.96 -11.25
CA ARG A 116 -13.52 20.67 -9.89
C ARG A 116 -13.24 19.18 -9.76
N ILE A 117 -12.06 18.83 -9.24
CA ILE A 117 -11.70 17.45 -8.91
C ILE A 117 -12.45 17.02 -7.66
N LEU A 118 -13.32 16.02 -7.78
CA LEU A 118 -13.96 15.33 -6.66
C LEU A 118 -13.05 14.20 -6.14
N ARG A 119 -12.38 13.52 -7.07
CA ARG A 119 -11.44 12.43 -6.77
C ARG A 119 -10.29 12.49 -7.76
N HIS A 120 -9.07 12.40 -7.26
CA HIS A 120 -7.89 12.35 -8.13
C HIS A 120 -7.78 11.04 -8.90
N ALA A 121 -7.34 11.14 -10.15
CA ALA A 121 -6.92 10.00 -10.95
C ALA A 121 -5.49 9.59 -10.56
N PHE A 122 -5.24 8.28 -10.54
CA PHE A 122 -3.91 7.70 -10.33
C PHE A 122 -3.56 6.77 -11.48
N VAL A 123 -2.36 6.95 -12.02
CA VAL A 123 -1.88 6.30 -13.25
C VAL A 123 -0.59 5.56 -12.94
N ASP A 124 -0.46 4.35 -13.46
CA ASP A 124 0.81 3.62 -13.46
C ASP A 124 1.76 4.28 -14.46
N GLU A 125 2.86 4.83 -13.96
CA GLU A 125 3.86 5.55 -14.73
C GLU A 125 4.50 4.67 -15.82
N ALA A 126 4.68 3.37 -15.56
CA ALA A 126 5.33 2.46 -16.49
C ALA A 126 4.44 2.12 -17.70
N THR A 127 3.13 2.02 -17.48
CA THR A 127 2.18 1.58 -18.53
C THR A 127 1.29 2.69 -19.06
N GLY A 128 1.22 3.84 -18.38
CA GLY A 128 0.31 4.94 -18.69
C GLY A 128 -1.17 4.62 -18.47
N ARG A 129 -1.48 3.48 -17.83
CA ARG A 129 -2.86 3.02 -17.62
C ARG A 129 -3.43 3.58 -16.30
N PRO A 130 -4.71 3.95 -16.26
CA PRO A 130 -5.35 4.33 -15.02
C PRO A 130 -5.42 3.13 -14.07
N VAL A 131 -4.87 3.30 -12.87
CA VAL A 131 -5.10 2.40 -11.72
C VAL A 131 -6.37 2.80 -11.00
N VAL A 132 -6.63 4.10 -10.92
CA VAL A 132 -7.87 4.68 -10.40
C VAL A 132 -8.30 5.81 -11.32
N MET A 133 -9.53 5.73 -11.83
CA MET A 133 -10.16 6.84 -12.54
C MET A 133 -10.46 7.99 -11.57
N GLY A 134 -10.13 9.20 -12.00
CA GLY A 134 -10.52 10.41 -11.30
C GLY A 134 -11.96 10.78 -11.61
N GLN A 135 -12.51 11.67 -10.79
CA GLN A 135 -13.87 12.17 -10.95
C GLN A 135 -13.86 13.68 -10.87
N THR A 136 -14.57 14.30 -11.79
CA THR A 136 -14.72 15.76 -11.87
C THR A 136 -16.18 16.15 -11.92
N GLU A 137 -16.46 17.40 -11.57
CA GLU A 137 -17.78 18.02 -11.68
C GLU A 137 -17.61 19.42 -12.25
N ARG A 138 -18.56 19.85 -13.09
CA ARG A 138 -18.62 21.23 -13.56
C ARG A 138 -19.10 22.16 -12.47
N VAL A 139 -18.34 23.23 -12.24
CA VAL A 139 -18.67 24.26 -11.26
C VAL A 139 -18.67 25.63 -11.92
N SER A 140 -19.62 26.47 -11.52
CA SER A 140 -19.71 27.85 -11.95
C SER A 140 -18.73 28.70 -11.15
N ARG A 141 -18.03 29.67 -11.77
CA ARG A 141 -17.06 30.56 -11.09
C ARG A 141 -17.60 31.22 -9.81
N LEU A 142 -18.90 31.47 -9.75
CA LEU A 142 -19.59 32.04 -8.59
C LEU A 142 -19.72 31.07 -7.39
N SER A 143 -19.77 29.76 -7.64
CA SER A 143 -19.84 28.73 -6.59
C SER A 143 -18.48 28.50 -5.90
N THR A 144 -17.38 28.62 -6.65
CA THR A 144 -16.01 28.44 -6.12
C THR A 144 -15.65 29.50 -5.07
N ALA A 145 -16.14 30.73 -5.22
CA ALA A 145 -15.91 31.83 -4.28
C ALA A 145 -16.59 31.64 -2.91
N ARG A 146 -17.70 30.88 -2.83
CA ARG A 146 -18.42 30.66 -1.56
C ARG A 146 -17.73 29.64 -0.65
N HIS A 147 -17.09 28.61 -1.19
CA HIS A 147 -16.35 27.64 -0.38
C HIS A 147 -14.93 28.07 -0.02
N ALA A 148 -14.29 28.93 -0.83
CA ALA A 148 -13.01 29.53 -0.45
C ALA A 148 -13.13 30.41 0.81
N GLY A 149 -14.26 31.11 0.99
CA GLY A 149 -14.51 31.95 2.17
C GLY A 149 -14.83 31.19 3.47
N GLU A 150 -15.20 29.90 3.41
CA GLU A 150 -15.51 29.11 4.60
C GLU A 150 -14.26 28.52 5.28
N HIS A 151 -13.13 28.42 4.57
CA HIS A 151 -11.86 27.96 5.13
C HIS A 151 -11.03 29.06 5.83
N GLU A 152 -11.37 30.34 5.64
CA GLU A 152 -10.61 31.47 6.20
C GLU A 152 -11.19 32.03 7.53
N VAL A 153 -12.38 31.59 7.94
CA VAL A 153 -13.07 32.11 9.16
C VAL A 153 -12.86 31.21 10.40
N ARG A 154 -11.99 30.18 10.31
CA ARG A 154 -11.62 29.30 11.43
C ARG A 154 -10.10 29.17 11.62
N SER A 155 -9.36 30.28 11.56
CA SER A 155 -8.02 30.39 12.12
C SER A 155 -7.99 31.45 13.21
#